data_AF-A0A2S7PNI8-F1
#
_entry.id   AF-A0A2S7PNI8-F1
#
_cell.length_a   1.000
_cell.length_b   1.000
_cell.length_c   1.000
_cell.angle_alpha   90.00
_cell.angle_beta   90.00
_cell.angle_gamma   90.00
#
_symmetry.space_group_name_H-M   'P 1'
#
loop_
_entity.id
_entity.type
_entity.pdbx_description
1 polymer ?
#
loop_
_entity_poly.entity_id
_entity_poly.type
_entity_poly.pdbx_seq_one_letter_code
_entity_poly.pdbx_strand_id
1 'polypeptide(L)'
;MKQRRTGTNRGEGEAQTNENSGIREKSFDWWGSLTGVAGLTLFNVAWNQAPSEGWQTPYIIVLLILGVIFIAAFIFVERRASQPEFLLRLREATPLSVTAQCVPGTVSGLGAAMMTGFLLSRVKKSYIMVASMLAFCIGNILAATMPVSEIYWRQTFWSVLVMPFGMDLSFPTATLLMSNLLPHGQQGIAASTIAATVNYSMSLGLGVAGTVEAQVKHGDSLKGFRGGWYTAIGMSGCGVFLAVVHCVVELRKSRKMHPEDGTDAGGRQ
;
A
#
# COMPACT_ATOMS: atom_id res chain seq x y z
N MET A 1 -46.43 -40.10 -48.09
CA MET A 1 -47.58 -39.65 -47.28
C MET A 1 -47.13 -39.43 -45.84
N LYS A 2 -47.52 -38.26 -45.29
CA LYS A 2 -47.62 -37.89 -43.86
C LYS A 2 -46.36 -37.61 -43.03
N GLN A 3 -46.10 -36.30 -42.92
CA GLN A 3 -45.62 -35.61 -41.72
C GLN A 3 -46.46 -35.91 -40.46
N ARG A 4 -45.81 -35.92 -39.30
CA ARG A 4 -46.20 -35.26 -38.02
C ARG A 4 -45.03 -35.47 -37.04
N ARG A 5 -44.09 -34.54 -36.89
CA ARG A 5 -44.10 -33.35 -35.99
C ARG A 5 -44.49 -33.64 -34.53
N THR A 6 -43.51 -33.35 -33.68
CA THR A 6 -43.55 -32.51 -32.45
C THR A 6 -44.04 -33.09 -31.14
N GLY A 7 -43.21 -32.85 -30.11
CA GLY A 7 -43.40 -33.16 -28.68
C GLY A 7 -42.54 -34.35 -28.32
N THR A 8 -41.29 -34.20 -27.87
CA THR A 8 -40.98 -33.82 -26.49
C THR A 8 -39.48 -33.50 -26.41
N ASN A 9 -39.09 -32.25 -26.69
CA ASN A 9 -37.73 -31.76 -26.43
C ASN A 9 -37.72 -30.25 -26.20
N ARG A 10 -38.77 -29.75 -25.52
CA ARG A 10 -38.93 -28.31 -25.21
C ARG A 10 -38.76 -28.01 -23.72
N GLY A 11 -38.82 -29.01 -22.84
CA GLY A 11 -38.64 -28.83 -21.39
C GLY A 11 -37.18 -28.82 -20.92
N GLU A 12 -36.28 -29.57 -21.56
CA GLU A 12 -34.89 -29.71 -21.08
C GLU A 12 -33.97 -28.59 -21.58
N GLY A 13 -34.23 -28.06 -22.78
CA GLY A 13 -33.54 -26.87 -23.30
C GLY A 13 -33.92 -25.58 -22.57
N GLU A 14 -35.15 -25.46 -22.08
CA GLU A 14 -35.62 -24.27 -21.36
C GLU A 14 -35.16 -24.27 -19.87
N ALA A 15 -34.91 -25.45 -19.27
CA ALA A 15 -34.36 -25.54 -17.91
C ALA A 15 -32.87 -25.16 -17.83
N GLN A 16 -32.05 -25.57 -18.81
CA GLN A 16 -30.61 -25.22 -18.85
C GLN A 16 -30.32 -23.82 -19.40
N THR A 17 -31.19 -23.27 -20.26
CA THR A 17 -31.05 -21.88 -20.74
C THR A 17 -31.36 -20.86 -19.64
N ASN A 18 -32.20 -21.19 -18.67
CA ASN A 18 -32.59 -20.28 -17.59
C ASN A 18 -31.61 -20.28 -16.40
N GLU A 19 -30.83 -21.34 -16.19
CA GLU A 19 -29.85 -21.40 -15.09
C GLU A 19 -28.58 -20.57 -15.37
N ASN A 20 -28.31 -20.28 -16.66
CA ASN A 20 -27.20 -19.41 -17.06
C ASN A 20 -27.52 -17.90 -17.01
N SER A 21 -28.74 -17.52 -16.60
CA SER A 21 -29.18 -16.11 -16.56
C SER A 21 -28.90 -15.39 -15.23
N GLY A 22 -28.23 -16.07 -14.28
CA GLY A 22 -28.01 -15.57 -12.92
C GLY A 22 -26.68 -14.87 -12.64
N ILE A 23 -25.69 -14.92 -13.53
CA ILE A 23 -24.49 -14.08 -13.40
C ILE A 23 -24.79 -12.76 -14.10
N ARG A 24 -25.63 -11.93 -13.47
CA ARG A 24 -25.55 -10.49 -13.72
C ARG A 24 -24.13 -10.09 -13.36
N GLU A 25 -23.28 -9.88 -14.35
CA GLU A 25 -22.10 -9.04 -14.21
C GLU A 25 -22.61 -7.70 -13.73
N LYS A 26 -22.56 -7.50 -12.41
CA LYS A 26 -22.93 -6.24 -11.80
C LYS A 26 -21.87 -5.26 -12.28
N SER A 27 -22.28 -4.37 -13.16
CA SER A 27 -21.44 -3.37 -13.81
C SER A 27 -20.54 -2.72 -12.76
N PHE A 28 -19.23 -2.84 -12.96
CA PHE A 28 -18.23 -2.16 -12.15
C PHE A 28 -18.62 -0.69 -11.98
N ASP A 29 -18.69 -0.19 -10.74
CA ASP A 29 -19.09 1.19 -10.44
C ASP A 29 -17.94 2.15 -10.83
N TRP A 30 -17.85 2.41 -12.14
CA TRP A 30 -16.85 3.28 -12.75
C TRP A 30 -16.93 4.70 -12.20
N TRP A 31 -18.15 5.20 -11.96
CA TRP A 31 -18.36 6.56 -11.45
C TRP A 31 -18.00 6.71 -9.97
N GLY A 32 -18.29 5.71 -9.14
CA GLY A 32 -17.89 5.69 -7.73
C GLY A 32 -16.38 5.59 -7.58
N SER A 33 -15.75 4.66 -8.30
CA SER A 33 -14.29 4.49 -8.27
C SER A 33 -13.56 5.73 -8.78
N LEU A 34 -14.04 6.34 -9.88
CA LEU A 34 -13.43 7.54 -10.46
C LEU A 34 -13.54 8.76 -9.53
N THR A 35 -14.70 8.98 -8.91
CA THR A 35 -14.91 10.10 -7.97
C THR A 35 -14.14 9.91 -6.67
N GLY A 36 -14.05 8.68 -6.16
CA GLY A 36 -13.23 8.34 -4.99
C GLY A 36 -11.74 8.55 -5.25
N VAL A 37 -11.21 8.02 -6.35
CA VAL A 37 -9.79 8.19 -6.73
C VAL A 37 -9.47 9.67 -6.98
N ALA A 38 -10.34 10.40 -7.69
CA ALA A 38 -10.16 11.83 -7.94
C ALA A 38 -10.17 12.65 -6.64
N GLY A 39 -11.13 12.40 -5.74
CA GLY A 39 -11.24 13.09 -4.45
C GLY A 39 -10.02 12.83 -3.55
N LEU A 40 -9.59 11.57 -3.45
CA LEU A 40 -8.42 11.19 -2.66
C LEU A 40 -7.14 11.80 -3.24
N THR A 41 -7.00 11.81 -4.57
CA THR A 41 -5.83 12.39 -5.25
C THR A 41 -5.76 13.90 -5.05
N LEU A 42 -6.87 14.62 -5.23
CA LEU A 42 -6.93 16.07 -5.04
C LEU A 42 -6.65 16.45 -3.58
N PHE A 43 -7.24 15.72 -2.63
CA PHE A 43 -6.96 15.92 -1.21
C PHE A 43 -5.49 15.65 -0.90
N ASN A 44 -4.93 14.57 -1.44
CA ASN A 44 -3.53 14.23 -1.27
C ASN A 44 -2.59 15.31 -1.82
N VAL A 45 -2.87 15.83 -3.01
CA VAL A 45 -2.10 16.93 -3.62
C VAL A 45 -2.20 18.20 -2.77
N ALA A 46 -3.40 18.58 -2.34
CA ALA A 46 -3.61 19.75 -1.48
C ALA A 46 -2.84 19.62 -0.16
N TRP A 47 -2.95 18.47 0.49
CA TRP A 47 -2.31 18.18 1.77
C TRP A 47 -0.78 18.16 1.67
N ASN A 48 -0.27 17.65 0.54
CA ASN A 48 1.16 17.56 0.28
C ASN A 48 1.76 18.92 -0.10
N GLN A 49 1.04 19.75 -0.85
CA GLN A 49 1.50 21.09 -1.24
C GLN A 49 1.29 22.16 -0.15
N ALA A 50 0.35 21.96 0.78
CA ALA A 50 0.04 22.93 1.84
C ALA A 50 1.26 23.34 2.70
N PRO A 51 2.16 22.42 3.11
CA PRO A 51 3.36 22.78 3.87
C PRO A 51 4.44 23.50 3.06
N SER A 52 4.50 23.34 1.73
CA SER A 52 5.54 23.97 0.89
C SER A 52 5.13 25.35 0.37
N GLU A 53 3.87 25.50 -0.03
CA GLU A 53 3.34 26.74 -0.64
C GLU A 53 2.61 27.62 0.40
N GLY A 54 2.30 27.07 1.58
CA GLY A 54 1.62 27.76 2.66
C GLY A 54 0.11 27.61 2.61
N TRP A 55 -0.49 27.38 3.79
CA TRP A 55 -1.92 27.13 3.99
C TRP A 55 -2.85 28.28 3.59
N GLN A 56 -2.31 29.48 3.38
CA GLN A 56 -3.08 30.68 3.01
C GLN A 56 -3.19 30.91 1.50
N THR A 57 -2.60 30.03 0.68
CA THR A 57 -2.70 30.15 -0.77
C THR A 57 -4.11 29.74 -1.26
N PRO A 58 -4.77 30.56 -2.12
CA PRO A 58 -6.14 30.30 -2.54
C PRO A 58 -6.35 28.95 -3.24
N TYR A 59 -5.38 28.51 -4.05
CA TYR A 59 -5.46 27.24 -4.78
C TYR A 59 -5.51 26.01 -3.86
N ILE A 60 -4.75 26.00 -2.76
CA ILE A 60 -4.72 24.88 -1.81
C ILE A 60 -6.04 24.77 -1.06
N ILE A 61 -6.60 25.90 -0.64
CA ILE A 61 -7.91 25.93 0.03
C ILE A 61 -9.01 25.43 -0.92
N VAL A 62 -9.00 25.89 -2.17
CA VAL A 62 -9.96 25.43 -3.19
C VAL A 62 -9.82 23.93 -3.43
N LEU A 63 -8.60 23.42 -3.60
CA LEU A 63 -8.35 21.97 -3.76
C LEU A 63 -8.82 21.15 -2.55
N LEU A 64 -8.60 21.64 -1.33
CA LEU A 64 -8.96 20.93 -0.10
C LEU A 64 -10.48 20.86 0.06
N ILE A 65 -11.18 21.98 -0.20
CA ILE A 65 -12.65 22.02 -0.23
C ILE A 65 -13.20 21.08 -1.32
N LEU A 66 -12.62 21.13 -2.52
CA LEU A 66 -13.04 20.24 -3.62
C LEU A 66 -12.82 18.77 -3.27
N GLY A 67 -11.65 18.43 -2.70
CA GLY A 67 -11.33 17.07 -2.25
C GLY A 67 -12.32 16.56 -1.20
N VAL A 68 -12.67 17.38 -0.21
CA VAL A 68 -13.68 17.04 0.81
C VAL A 68 -15.07 16.85 0.17
N ILE A 69 -15.46 17.70 -0.78
CA ILE A 69 -16.73 17.56 -1.52
C ILE A 69 -16.77 16.24 -2.31
N PHE A 70 -15.69 15.90 -3.02
CA PHE A 70 -15.59 14.65 -3.77
C PHE A 70 -15.59 13.42 -2.85
N ILE A 71 -14.91 13.48 -1.70
CA ILE A 71 -14.94 12.41 -0.69
C ILE A 71 -16.35 12.27 -0.09
N ALA A 72 -17.04 13.36 0.20
CA ALA A 72 -18.42 13.33 0.69
C ALA A 72 -19.39 12.78 -0.38
N ALA A 73 -19.21 13.17 -1.64
CA ALA A 73 -19.96 12.64 -2.77
C ALA A 73 -19.68 11.14 -2.95
N PHE A 74 -18.42 10.70 -2.81
CA PHE A 74 -18.04 9.30 -2.81
C PHE A 74 -18.74 8.53 -1.68
N ILE A 75 -18.70 9.01 -0.43
CA ILE A 75 -19.40 8.37 0.69
C ILE A 75 -20.91 8.29 0.43
N PHE A 76 -21.49 9.30 -0.20
CA PHE A 76 -22.91 9.31 -0.56
C PHE A 76 -23.25 8.29 -1.66
N VAL A 77 -22.39 8.18 -2.69
CA VAL A 77 -22.50 7.20 -3.78
C VAL A 77 -22.28 5.79 -3.24
N GLU A 78 -21.23 5.56 -2.44
CA GLU A 78 -20.88 4.28 -1.82
C GLU A 78 -21.99 3.78 -0.88
N ARG A 79 -22.56 4.66 -0.04
CA ARG A 79 -23.70 4.32 0.82
C ARG A 79 -24.92 3.90 0.01
N ARG A 80 -25.12 4.50 -1.17
CA ARG A 80 -26.24 4.17 -2.07
C ARG A 80 -25.98 2.92 -2.91
N ALA A 81 -24.70 2.58 -3.16
CA ALA A 81 -24.25 1.41 -3.89
C ALA A 81 -23.98 0.18 -3.00
N SER A 82 -24.42 0.18 -1.74
CA SER A 82 -24.21 -0.86 -0.73
C SER A 82 -24.54 -2.29 -1.21
N GLN A 83 -23.58 -2.92 -1.89
CA GLN A 83 -23.19 -4.32 -1.73
C GLN A 83 -21.69 -4.39 -2.05
N PRO A 84 -20.80 -4.50 -1.05
CA PRO A 84 -19.35 -4.58 -1.25
C PRO A 84 -18.98 -5.94 -1.83
N GLU A 85 -19.28 -6.17 -3.11
CA GLU A 85 -19.30 -7.50 -3.71
C GLU A 85 -17.93 -8.06 -4.14
N PHE A 86 -16.87 -7.23 -4.14
CA PHE A 86 -15.56 -7.65 -4.65
C PHE A 86 -14.80 -8.57 -3.67
N LEU A 87 -14.84 -8.27 -2.37
CA LEU A 87 -14.26 -9.11 -1.32
C LEU A 87 -15.19 -10.25 -0.87
N LEU A 88 -16.50 -10.12 -1.15
CA LEU A 88 -17.53 -11.11 -0.82
C LEU A 88 -17.46 -12.36 -1.71
N ARG A 89 -17.01 -12.24 -2.97
CA ARG A 89 -17.05 -13.36 -3.94
C ARG A 89 -15.86 -14.32 -3.89
N LEU A 90 -14.77 -14.01 -3.18
CA LEU A 90 -13.56 -14.84 -3.18
C LEU A 90 -13.33 -15.69 -1.92
N ARG A 91 -14.05 -15.46 -0.81
CA ARG A 91 -13.75 -16.13 0.47
C ARG A 91 -14.93 -16.64 1.29
N GLU A 92 -16.17 -16.58 0.78
CA GLU A 92 -17.39 -16.97 1.52
C GLU A 92 -17.50 -16.35 2.93
N ALA A 93 -16.84 -15.22 3.17
CA ALA A 93 -16.69 -14.63 4.49
C ALA A 93 -17.59 -13.41 4.64
N THR A 94 -18.36 -13.33 5.74
CA THR A 94 -19.25 -12.21 6.05
C THR A 94 -18.46 -10.88 6.02
N PRO A 95 -18.99 -9.78 5.46
CA PRO A 95 -18.28 -8.48 5.38
C PRO A 95 -17.73 -8.00 6.73
N LEU A 96 -18.41 -8.36 7.82
CA LEU A 96 -18.00 -8.08 9.19
C LEU A 96 -16.70 -8.82 9.61
N SER A 97 -16.46 -10.01 9.05
CA SER A 97 -15.24 -10.78 9.34
C SER A 97 -14.01 -10.21 8.65
N VAL A 98 -14.17 -9.62 7.46
CA VAL A 98 -13.07 -8.96 6.73
C VAL A 98 -12.68 -7.68 7.44
N THR A 99 -13.66 -6.85 7.84
CA THR A 99 -13.37 -5.63 8.60
C THR A 99 -12.75 -5.94 9.96
N ALA A 100 -13.19 -7.02 10.63
CA ALA A 100 -12.56 -7.50 11.86
C ALA A 100 -11.09 -7.94 11.67
N GLN A 101 -10.75 -8.53 10.53
CA GLN A 101 -9.38 -8.92 10.18
C GLN A 101 -8.47 -7.73 9.83
N CYS A 102 -9.05 -6.58 9.47
CA CYS A 102 -8.28 -5.35 9.24
C CYS A 102 -7.93 -4.61 10.54
N VAL A 103 -8.64 -4.87 11.65
CA VAL A 103 -8.45 -4.16 12.92
C VAL A 103 -7.01 -4.25 13.44
N PRO A 104 -6.35 -5.43 13.45
CA PRO A 104 -4.97 -5.51 13.92
C PRO A 104 -4.00 -4.66 13.08
N GLY A 105 -4.24 -4.51 11.78
CA GLY A 105 -3.43 -3.64 10.91
C GLY A 105 -3.52 -2.17 11.30
N THR A 106 -4.74 -1.71 11.60
CA THR A 106 -4.96 -0.33 12.06
C THR A 106 -4.31 -0.07 13.42
N VAL A 107 -4.42 -1.03 14.36
CA VAL A 107 -3.78 -0.93 15.68
C VAL A 107 -2.25 -0.95 15.56
N SER A 108 -1.69 -1.82 14.71
CA SER A 108 -0.24 -1.87 14.48
C SER A 108 0.28 -0.61 13.80
N GLY A 109 -0.47 -0.02 12.85
CA GLY A 109 -0.11 1.25 12.23
C GLY A 109 -0.07 2.41 13.24
N LEU A 110 -1.06 2.46 14.15
CA LEU A 110 -1.05 3.45 15.23
C LEU A 110 0.16 3.26 16.16
N GLY A 111 0.49 2.01 16.50
CA GLY A 111 1.68 1.67 17.27
C GLY A 111 2.98 2.01 16.54
N ALA A 112 3.04 1.75 15.24
CA ALA A 112 4.18 2.10 14.38
C ALA A 112 4.40 3.61 14.32
N ALA A 113 3.33 4.40 14.20
CA ALA A 113 3.40 5.85 14.24
C ALA A 113 3.98 6.38 15.57
N MET A 114 3.59 5.80 16.70
CA MET A 114 4.18 6.14 18.01
C MET A 114 5.64 5.72 18.11
N MET A 115 5.97 4.50 17.66
CA MET A 115 7.34 3.97 17.67
C MET A 115 8.29 4.83 16.83
N THR A 116 7.83 5.30 15.67
CA THR A 116 8.58 6.18 14.77
C THR A 116 9.16 7.39 15.50
N GLY A 117 8.33 8.14 16.24
CA GLY A 117 8.79 9.34 16.96
C GLY A 117 9.88 9.01 17.98
N PHE A 118 9.73 7.89 18.67
CA PHE A 118 10.73 7.42 19.63
C PHE A 118 12.04 7.00 18.95
N LEU A 119 11.98 6.18 17.90
CA LEU A 119 13.14 5.59 17.24
C LEU A 119 14.01 6.66 16.56
N LEU A 120 13.39 7.67 15.96
CA LEU A 120 14.08 8.78 15.29
C LEU A 120 14.93 9.63 16.25
N SER A 121 14.61 9.63 17.54
CA SER A 121 15.37 10.36 18.56
C SER A 121 16.57 9.58 19.12
N ARG A 122 16.57 8.24 18.99
CA ARG A 122 17.55 7.34 19.65
C ARG A 122 18.51 6.66 18.70
N VAL A 123 18.13 6.48 17.43
CA VAL A 123 18.87 5.65 16.47
C VAL A 123 19.21 6.47 15.21
N LYS A 124 20.36 6.19 14.59
CA LYS A 124 20.73 6.81 13.32
C LYS A 124 19.71 6.45 12.24
N LYS A 125 19.27 7.47 11.48
CA LYS A 125 18.25 7.38 10.42
C LYS A 125 18.54 6.25 9.42
N SER A 126 19.81 6.02 9.06
CA SER A 126 20.24 4.92 8.18
C SER A 126 19.83 3.53 8.67
N TYR A 127 20.01 3.23 9.97
CA TYR A 127 19.67 1.91 10.51
C TYR A 127 18.16 1.71 10.58
N ILE A 128 17.42 2.77 10.91
CA ILE A 128 15.96 2.76 10.90
C ILE A 128 15.46 2.42 9.50
N MET A 129 16.02 3.04 8.46
CA MET A 129 15.66 2.76 7.06
C MET A 129 15.87 1.29 6.67
N VAL A 130 17.03 0.72 6.99
CA VAL A 130 17.33 -0.69 6.70
C VAL A 130 16.37 -1.62 7.43
N ALA A 131 16.15 -1.40 8.73
CA ALA A 131 15.24 -2.21 9.54
C ALA A 131 13.79 -2.16 9.00
N SER A 132 13.36 -0.97 8.54
CA SER A 132 12.03 -0.75 7.97
C SER A 132 11.84 -1.55 6.67
N MET A 133 12.80 -1.46 5.75
CA MET A 133 12.74 -2.19 4.48
C MET A 133 12.80 -3.71 4.68
N LEU A 134 13.59 -4.18 5.65
CA LEU A 134 13.64 -5.60 6.01
C LEU A 134 12.30 -6.09 6.59
N ALA A 135 11.70 -5.35 7.52
CA ALA A 135 10.38 -5.66 8.07
C ALA A 135 9.31 -5.68 6.97
N PHE A 136 9.34 -4.71 6.05
CA PHE A 136 8.42 -4.67 4.92
C PHE A 136 8.61 -5.88 3.98
N CYS A 137 9.85 -6.23 3.65
CA CYS A 137 10.15 -7.40 2.82
C CYS A 137 9.70 -8.71 3.48
N ILE A 138 9.98 -8.89 4.78
CA ILE A 138 9.51 -10.03 5.57
C ILE A 138 7.98 -10.11 5.56
N GLY A 139 7.29 -8.98 5.76
CA GLY A 139 5.83 -8.90 5.66
C GLY A 139 5.31 -9.36 4.29
N ASN A 140 5.92 -8.91 3.20
CA ASN A 140 5.55 -9.34 1.84
C ASN A 140 5.84 -10.83 1.59
N ILE A 141 6.92 -11.39 2.15
CA ILE A 141 7.24 -12.83 2.07
C ILE A 141 6.21 -13.66 2.84
N LEU A 142 5.81 -13.22 4.04
CA LEU A 142 4.76 -13.88 4.82
C LEU A 142 3.42 -13.84 4.08
N ALA A 143 3.10 -12.72 3.42
CA ALA A 143 1.89 -12.59 2.60
C ALA A 143 1.91 -13.50 1.37
N ALA A 144 3.04 -13.59 0.65
CA ALA A 144 3.16 -14.42 -0.56
C ALA A 144 3.08 -15.93 -0.27
N THR A 145 3.58 -16.36 0.89
CA THR A 145 3.60 -17.77 1.30
C THR A 145 2.28 -18.24 1.91
N MET A 146 1.26 -17.38 1.99
CA MET A 146 -0.02 -17.69 2.60
C MET A 146 -0.77 -18.81 1.83
N PRO A 147 -1.07 -19.96 2.47
CA PRO A 147 -1.98 -20.96 1.93
C PRO A 147 -3.44 -20.54 2.20
N VAL A 148 -4.32 -20.74 1.23
CA VAL A 148 -5.69 -20.19 1.24
C VAL A 148 -6.63 -20.90 2.22
N SER A 149 -6.25 -22.10 2.70
CA SER A 149 -7.04 -22.94 3.60
C SER A 149 -6.82 -22.66 5.10
N GLU A 150 -5.96 -21.73 5.47
CA GLU A 150 -5.39 -21.71 6.82
C GLU A 150 -5.83 -20.55 7.73
N ILE A 151 -5.78 -20.84 9.04
CA ILE A 151 -6.32 -20.03 10.14
C ILE A 151 -5.60 -18.66 10.22
N TYR A 152 -6.38 -17.59 10.14
CA TYR A 152 -5.99 -16.17 10.21
C TYR A 152 -4.82 -15.86 11.19
N TRP A 153 -4.84 -16.47 12.37
CA TRP A 153 -3.89 -16.24 13.45
C TRP A 153 -2.46 -16.73 13.18
N ARG A 154 -2.26 -17.73 12.32
CA ARG A 154 -0.93 -18.33 12.18
C ARG A 154 0.02 -17.52 11.30
N GLN A 155 -0.50 -16.77 10.32
CA GLN A 155 0.35 -16.14 9.30
C GLN A 155 -0.15 -14.76 8.85
N THR A 156 -1.45 -14.61 8.58
CA THR A 156 -2.03 -13.31 8.18
C THR A 156 -1.90 -12.27 9.28
N PHE A 157 -2.18 -12.65 10.53
CA PHE A 157 -2.04 -11.77 11.68
C PHE A 157 -0.62 -11.17 11.81
N TRP A 158 0.42 -12.02 11.73
CA TRP A 158 1.81 -11.57 11.83
C TRP A 158 2.25 -10.73 10.64
N SER A 159 1.79 -11.08 9.43
CA SER A 159 2.05 -10.28 8.22
C SER A 159 1.46 -8.87 8.35
N VAL A 160 0.20 -8.78 8.79
CA VAL A 160 -0.54 -7.52 8.97
C VAL A 160 0.05 -6.70 10.11
N LEU A 161 0.65 -7.34 11.11
CA LEU A 161 1.31 -6.66 12.23
C LEU A 161 2.66 -6.08 11.81
N VAL A 162 3.47 -6.81 11.04
CA VAL A 162 4.86 -6.43 10.71
C VAL A 162 4.94 -5.43 9.55
N MET A 163 4.09 -5.57 8.53
CA MET A 163 4.19 -4.77 7.30
C MET A 163 4.00 -3.25 7.54
N PRO A 164 3.05 -2.79 8.40
CA PRO A 164 2.87 -1.36 8.69
C PRO A 164 4.10 -0.71 9.32
N PHE A 165 4.83 -1.41 10.21
CA PHE A 165 6.06 -0.86 10.77
C PHE A 165 7.08 -0.54 9.68
N GLY A 166 7.23 -1.42 8.69
CA GLY A 166 8.16 -1.20 7.58
C GLY A 166 7.77 0.01 6.72
N MET A 167 6.49 0.15 6.38
CA MET A 167 6.01 1.27 5.58
C MET A 167 6.07 2.60 6.36
N ASP A 168 5.56 2.62 7.59
CA ASP A 168 5.37 3.82 8.38
C ASP A 168 6.68 4.41 8.92
N LEU A 169 7.69 3.58 9.19
CA LEU A 169 9.01 4.06 9.61
C LEU A 169 9.80 4.67 8.44
N SER A 170 9.58 4.18 7.21
CA SER A 170 10.37 4.58 6.04
C SER A 170 10.11 6.02 5.60
N PHE A 171 8.85 6.45 5.58
CA PHE A 171 8.42 7.78 5.15
C PHE A 171 9.02 8.95 5.96
N PRO A 172 8.90 8.96 7.31
CA PRO A 172 9.49 10.01 8.14
C PRO A 172 11.02 9.92 8.17
N THR A 173 11.59 8.72 8.05
CA THR A 173 13.05 8.55 7.95
C THR A 173 13.58 9.14 6.64
N ALA A 174 12.93 8.89 5.50
CA ALA A 174 13.29 9.47 4.20
C ALA A 174 13.15 11.00 4.22
N THR A 175 12.03 11.49 4.76
CA THR A 175 11.78 12.92 4.95
C THR A 175 12.88 13.56 5.79
N LEU A 176 13.26 12.95 6.91
CA LEU A 176 14.31 13.46 7.77
C LEU A 176 15.70 13.40 7.14
N LEU A 177 16.02 12.35 6.37
CA LEU A 177 17.28 12.27 5.64
C LEU A 177 17.41 13.42 4.63
N MET A 178 16.34 13.70 3.88
CA MET A 178 16.31 14.80 2.91
C MET A 178 16.31 16.18 3.59
N SER A 179 15.53 16.36 4.65
CA SER A 179 15.41 17.65 5.35
C SER A 179 16.68 18.11 6.06
N ASN A 180 17.65 17.22 6.35
CA ASN A 180 18.95 17.65 6.88
C ASN A 180 19.90 18.18 5.79
N LEU A 181 19.58 17.94 4.51
CA LEU A 181 20.39 18.43 3.38
C LEU A 181 19.97 19.83 2.94
N LEU A 182 18.81 20.31 3.42
CA LEU A 182 18.26 21.62 3.08
C LEU A 182 18.31 22.58 4.28
N PRO A 183 18.37 23.90 4.03
CA PRO A 183 18.22 24.92 5.06
C PRO A 183 16.88 24.82 5.81
N HIS A 184 16.83 25.26 7.07
CA HIS A 184 15.64 25.17 7.94
C HIS A 184 14.36 25.77 7.32
N GLY A 185 14.46 26.81 6.49
CA GLY A 185 13.31 27.41 5.80
C GLY A 185 12.73 26.60 4.63
N GLN A 186 13.45 25.58 4.13
CA GLN A 186 13.06 24.77 2.97
C GLN A 186 12.70 23.32 3.33
N GLN A 187 12.67 22.98 4.61
CA GLN A 187 12.37 21.62 5.07
C GLN A 187 10.96 21.16 4.71
N GLY A 188 9.99 22.09 4.65
CA GLY A 188 8.63 21.81 4.16
C GLY A 188 8.61 21.33 2.70
N ILE A 189 9.49 21.87 1.86
CA ILE A 189 9.63 21.47 0.45
C ILE A 189 10.29 20.09 0.34
N ALA A 190 11.28 19.77 1.18
CA ALA A 190 11.85 18.41 1.24
C ALA A 190 10.77 17.38 1.63
N ALA A 191 9.98 17.68 2.66
CA ALA A 191 8.93 16.78 3.13
C ALA A 191 7.86 16.53 2.06
N SER A 192 7.39 17.58 1.39
CA SER A 192 6.40 17.46 0.31
C SER A 192 6.94 16.69 -0.90
N THR A 193 8.20 16.92 -1.28
CA THR A 193 8.86 16.21 -2.39
C THR A 193 8.94 14.70 -2.11
N ILE A 194 9.34 14.32 -0.90
CA ILE A 194 9.36 12.90 -0.50
C ILE A 194 7.95 12.33 -0.50
N ALA A 195 6.97 13.07 0.04
CA ALA A 195 5.59 12.62 0.08
C ALA A 195 5.01 12.39 -1.32
N ALA A 196 5.29 13.28 -2.26
CA ALA A 196 4.83 13.17 -3.64
C ALA A 196 5.47 11.95 -4.30
N THR A 197 6.79 11.79 -4.14
CA THR A 197 7.54 10.65 -4.67
C THR A 197 6.95 9.33 -4.19
N VAL A 198 6.63 9.20 -2.90
CA VAL A 198 6.01 7.99 -2.33
C VAL A 198 4.62 7.75 -2.91
N ASN A 199 3.77 8.78 -3.01
CA ASN A 199 2.41 8.64 -3.53
C ASN A 199 2.39 8.20 -5.01
N TYR A 200 3.26 8.78 -5.85
CA TYR A 200 3.40 8.35 -7.24
C TYR A 200 3.98 6.93 -7.35
N SER A 201 4.95 6.59 -6.49
CA SER A 201 5.54 5.25 -6.46
C SER A 201 4.52 4.18 -6.06
N MET A 202 3.62 4.47 -5.11
CA MET A 202 2.53 3.55 -4.74
C MET A 202 1.58 3.31 -5.90
N SER A 203 1.19 4.36 -6.62
CA SER A 203 0.32 4.23 -7.80
C SER A 203 0.97 3.38 -8.89
N LEU A 204 2.23 3.65 -9.22
CA LEU A 204 2.98 2.88 -10.21
C LEU A 204 3.17 1.42 -9.76
N GLY A 205 3.54 1.19 -8.49
CA GLY A 205 3.73 -0.14 -7.93
C GLY A 205 2.45 -0.97 -7.93
N LEU A 206 1.31 -0.37 -7.55
CA LEU A 206 0.00 -1.01 -7.63
C LEU A 206 -0.41 -1.31 -9.08
N GLY A 207 -0.11 -0.41 -10.03
CA GLY A 207 -0.37 -0.63 -11.45
C GLY A 207 0.42 -1.82 -12.01
N VAL A 208 1.72 -1.93 -11.68
CA VAL A 208 2.55 -3.07 -12.07
C VAL A 208 2.03 -4.36 -11.41
N ALA A 209 1.74 -4.34 -10.11
CA ALA A 209 1.22 -5.51 -9.39
C ALA A 209 -0.13 -5.98 -9.96
N GLY A 210 -1.06 -5.06 -10.23
CA GLY A 210 -2.36 -5.36 -10.83
C GLY A 210 -2.25 -5.88 -12.26
N THR A 211 -1.28 -5.39 -13.04
CA THR A 211 -1.01 -5.91 -14.38
C THR A 211 -0.48 -7.35 -14.32
N VAL A 212 0.46 -7.65 -13.41
CA VAL A 212 0.97 -9.01 -13.21
C VAL A 212 -0.15 -9.94 -12.74
N GLU A 213 -0.99 -9.49 -11.81
CA GLU A 213 -2.16 -10.25 -11.38
C GLU A 213 -3.09 -10.57 -12.56
N ALA A 214 -3.44 -9.57 -13.37
CA ALA A 214 -4.34 -9.72 -14.50
C ALA A 214 -3.79 -10.67 -15.58
N GLN A 215 -2.49 -10.61 -15.86
CA GLN A 215 -1.84 -11.47 -16.87
C GLN A 215 -1.64 -12.90 -16.37
N VAL A 216 -1.38 -13.11 -15.08
CA VAL A 216 -1.10 -14.45 -14.52
C VAL A 216 -2.39 -15.22 -14.18
N LYS A 217 -3.54 -14.53 -14.05
CA LYS A 217 -4.86 -15.08 -13.69
C LYS A 217 -5.52 -15.95 -14.78
N HIS A 218 -4.78 -16.79 -15.51
CA HIS A 218 -5.33 -17.72 -16.50
C HIS A 218 -6.22 -18.81 -15.84
N GLY A 219 -7.43 -18.46 -15.40
CA GLY A 219 -8.42 -19.35 -14.78
C GLY A 219 -8.23 -19.63 -13.29
N ASP A 220 -7.09 -19.27 -12.70
CA ASP A 220 -6.76 -19.50 -11.28
C ASP A 220 -6.48 -18.18 -10.55
N SER A 221 -7.49 -17.67 -9.83
CA SER A 221 -7.41 -16.42 -9.05
C SER A 221 -6.30 -16.43 -8.00
N LEU A 222 -5.93 -17.61 -7.49
CA LEU A 222 -4.91 -17.76 -6.47
C LEU A 222 -3.50 -17.48 -7.02
N LYS A 223 -3.24 -17.93 -8.25
CA LYS A 223 -1.98 -17.71 -8.95
C LYS A 223 -1.79 -16.24 -9.33
N GLY A 224 -2.85 -15.57 -9.77
CA GLY A 224 -2.83 -14.13 -10.04
C GLY A 224 -2.42 -13.33 -8.78
N PHE A 225 -3.10 -13.58 -7.67
CA PHE A 225 -2.81 -12.91 -6.39
C PHE A 225 -1.37 -13.16 -5.91
N ARG A 226 -0.90 -14.41 -5.99
CA ARG A 226 0.51 -14.75 -5.66
C ARG A 226 1.51 -14.04 -6.58
N GLY A 227 1.21 -13.93 -7.88
CA GLY A 227 2.02 -13.17 -8.84
C GLY A 227 2.20 -11.71 -8.43
N GLY A 228 1.12 -11.06 -7.97
CA GLY A 228 1.18 -9.71 -7.41
C GLY A 228 2.11 -9.61 -6.20
N TRP A 229 2.00 -10.54 -5.25
CA TRP A 229 2.87 -10.57 -4.06
C TRP A 229 4.34 -10.85 -4.38
N TYR A 230 4.65 -11.76 -5.31
CA TYR A 230 6.04 -11.98 -5.75
C TYR A 230 6.65 -10.72 -6.37
N THR A 231 5.85 -9.95 -7.10
CA THR A 231 6.27 -8.67 -7.66
C THR A 231 6.59 -7.68 -6.54
N ALA A 232 5.76 -7.62 -5.49
CA ALA A 232 6.03 -6.80 -4.31
C ALA A 232 7.29 -7.23 -3.53
N ILE A 233 7.57 -8.54 -3.43
CA ILE A 233 8.82 -9.05 -2.86
C ILE A 233 10.03 -8.59 -3.68
N GLY A 234 9.96 -8.67 -5.01
CA GLY A 234 11.03 -8.19 -5.88
C GLY A 234 11.32 -6.69 -5.68
N MET A 235 10.28 -5.87 -5.67
CA MET A 235 10.41 -4.41 -5.47
C MET A 235 10.94 -4.07 -4.06
N SER A 236 10.43 -4.73 -3.02
CA SER A 236 10.91 -4.53 -1.64
C SER A 236 12.34 -5.02 -1.43
N GLY A 237 12.75 -6.12 -2.09
CA GLY A 237 14.14 -6.60 -2.10
C GLY A 237 15.11 -5.57 -2.70
N CYS A 238 14.73 -4.93 -3.80
CA CYS A 238 15.49 -3.80 -4.35
C CYS A 238 15.58 -2.64 -3.34
N GLY A 239 14.49 -2.34 -2.64
CA GLY A 239 14.46 -1.33 -1.57
C GLY A 239 15.43 -1.66 -0.42
N VAL A 240 15.47 -2.91 0.02
CA VAL A 240 16.44 -3.38 1.03
C VAL A 240 17.87 -3.20 0.53
N PHE A 241 18.16 -3.60 -0.70
CA PHE A 241 19.50 -3.44 -1.29
C PHE A 241 19.95 -1.97 -1.29
N LEU A 242 19.10 -1.06 -1.75
CA LEU A 242 19.41 0.37 -1.77
C LEU A 242 19.59 0.94 -0.35
N ALA A 243 18.77 0.52 0.61
CA ALA A 243 18.90 0.93 2.01
C ALA A 243 20.24 0.46 2.62
N VAL A 244 20.66 -0.78 2.32
CA VAL A 244 21.95 -1.31 2.79
C VAL A 244 23.12 -0.56 2.14
N VAL A 245 23.06 -0.31 0.83
CA VAL A 245 24.09 0.48 0.14
C VAL A 245 24.22 1.88 0.76
N HIS A 246 23.08 2.55 1.01
CA HIS A 246 23.07 3.85 1.68
C HIS A 246 23.73 3.78 3.07
N CYS A 247 23.38 2.77 3.87
CA CYS A 247 23.97 2.54 5.19
C CYS A 247 25.49 2.33 5.12
N VAL A 248 25.98 1.51 4.19
CA VAL A 248 27.42 1.27 4.00
C VAL A 248 28.16 2.54 3.58
N VAL A 249 27.58 3.33 2.68
CA VAL A 249 28.17 4.61 2.25
C VAL A 249 28.26 5.60 3.41
N GLU A 250 27.20 5.69 4.22
CA GLU A 250 27.16 6.57 5.40
C GLU A 250 28.19 6.17 6.47
N LEU A 251 28.36 4.86 6.71
CA LEU A 251 29.41 4.34 7.61
C LEU A 251 30.81 4.62 7.08
N ARG A 252 31.05 4.43 5.77
CA ARG A 252 32.34 4.74 5.14
C ARG A 252 32.66 6.24 5.22
N LYS A 253 31.67 7.11 5.03
CA LYS A 253 31.83 8.57 5.13
C LYS A 253 32.12 9.00 6.57
N SER A 254 31.42 8.41 7.54
CA SER A 254 31.68 8.66 8.97
C SER A 254 33.09 8.24 9.39
N ARG A 255 33.58 7.08 8.90
CA ARG A 255 34.93 6.59 9.20
C ARG A 255 36.03 7.45 8.57
N LYS A 256 35.79 8.03 7.39
CA LYS A 256 36.74 8.94 6.73
C LYS A 256 36.88 10.29 7.42
N MET A 257 35.90 10.72 8.24
CA MET A 257 35.97 11.98 8.98
C MET A 257 36.63 11.85 10.36
N HIS A 258 36.87 10.64 10.86
CA HIS A 258 37.69 10.38 12.06
C HIS A 258 38.81 9.38 11.75
N PRO A 259 39.90 9.79 11.06
CA PRO A 259 41.00 8.89 10.74
C PRO A 259 41.93 8.58 11.92
N GLU A 260 42.05 9.46 12.92
CA GLU A 260 43.06 9.30 13.99
C GLU A 260 42.55 9.72 15.37
N ASP A 261 42.38 8.74 16.25
CA ASP A 261 42.53 8.84 17.72
C ASP A 261 43.39 7.65 18.22
N GLY A 262 44.29 7.15 17.36
CA GLY A 262 45.08 5.94 17.58
C GLY A 262 46.59 6.17 17.70
N THR A 263 47.05 7.42 17.62
CA THR A 263 48.48 7.74 17.58
C THR A 263 48.77 8.90 18.53
N ASP A 264 48.68 8.67 19.84
CA ASP A 264 49.47 9.38 20.87
C ASP A 264 49.13 8.86 22.28
N ALA A 265 49.79 7.79 22.69
CA ALA A 265 50.02 7.48 24.12
C ALA A 265 51.22 6.52 24.28
N GLY A 266 52.35 6.86 23.64
CA GLY A 266 53.66 6.34 24.00
C GLY A 266 54.54 7.48 24.50
N GLY A 267 54.85 7.51 25.80
CA GLY A 267 56.00 8.25 26.32
C GLY A 267 55.71 9.50 27.16
N ARG A 268 55.27 9.30 28.41
CA ARG A 268 55.75 10.05 29.58
C ARG A 268 55.76 9.14 30.81
N GLN A 269 56.87 8.44 31.00
CA GLN A 269 57.41 8.05 32.30
C GLN A 269 58.90 8.40 32.29
#